data_AF-A0A950GZS5-F1
#
_entry.id   AF-A0A950GZS5-F1
#
_cell.length_a   1.000
_cell.length_b   1.000
_cell.length_c   1.000
_cell.angle_alpha   90.00
_cell.angle_beta   90.00
_cell.angle_gamma   90.00
#
_symmetry.space_group_name_H-M   'P 1'
#
loop_
_entity.id
_entity.type
_entity.pdbx_description
1 polymer ?
#
loop_
_entity_poly.entity_id
_entity_poly.type
_entity_poly.pdbx_seq_one_letter_code
_entity_poly.pdbx_strand_id
1 'polypeptide(L)'
;TPKAVGQGAFDGVANLAVVATAIVGLAAVLALPSFVRSVRRQGWGDVGRSLVVAVALTVVGAAAGTGLVAWAHRISDAQRNGGNGTYVAGALVLALLTVAVLAGWTRVAVCAVRRLDLPSSVLRVEVGLAAGLTAAMGLMLISTTLWWVTLARRAPWFLAGSLPGGAGSPAPWQLILSGGLMAAATLVALIGACRALAAGRRLGRDHGREPIAPSV
;
A
#
# COMPACT_ATOMS: atom_id res chain seq x y z
N THR A 1 -29.87 1.80 -7.54
CA THR A 1 -30.02 0.33 -7.68
C THR A 1 -28.78 -0.34 -7.15
N PRO A 2 -28.84 -1.60 -6.72
CA PRO A 2 -27.73 -2.16 -5.97
C PRO A 2 -26.55 -2.53 -6.93
N LYS A 3 -26.73 -2.54 -8.27
CA LYS A 3 -25.63 -2.52 -9.27
C LYS A 3 -24.76 -1.25 -9.16
N ALA A 4 -25.39 -0.09 -8.91
CA ALA A 4 -24.68 1.17 -8.74
C ALA A 4 -23.78 1.19 -7.48
N VAL A 5 -24.15 0.45 -6.43
CA VAL A 5 -23.34 0.35 -5.20
C VAL A 5 -22.03 -0.40 -5.45
N GLY A 6 -22.07 -1.51 -6.21
CA GLY A 6 -20.87 -2.28 -6.53
C GLY A 6 -19.90 -1.51 -7.44
N GLN A 7 -20.42 -0.86 -8.47
CA GLN A 7 -19.63 -0.03 -9.39
C GLN A 7 -19.00 1.15 -8.63
N GLY A 8 -19.79 1.90 -7.85
CA GLY A 8 -19.29 3.05 -7.10
C GLY A 8 -18.24 2.69 -6.05
N ALA A 9 -18.35 1.50 -5.43
CA ALA A 9 -17.32 1.01 -4.51
C ALA A 9 -16.00 0.71 -5.25
N PHE A 10 -16.07 0.09 -6.43
CA PHE A 10 -14.91 -0.18 -7.27
C PHE A 10 -14.23 1.12 -7.75
N ASP A 11 -15.03 2.05 -8.29
CA ASP A 11 -14.54 3.37 -8.73
C ASP A 11 -13.93 4.15 -7.57
N GLY A 12 -14.51 4.02 -6.37
CA GLY A 12 -13.97 4.58 -5.14
C GLY A 12 -12.57 4.07 -4.81
N VAL A 13 -12.35 2.75 -4.89
CA VAL A 13 -11.01 2.15 -4.69
C VAL A 13 -10.02 2.67 -5.73
N ALA A 14 -10.41 2.72 -7.01
CA ALA A 14 -9.55 3.21 -8.08
C ALA A 14 -9.13 4.68 -7.87
N ASN A 15 -10.10 5.55 -7.54
CA ASN A 15 -9.83 6.97 -7.27
C ASN A 15 -8.94 7.15 -6.02
N LEU A 16 -9.21 6.40 -4.95
CA LEU A 16 -8.37 6.43 -3.76
C LEU A 16 -6.93 5.97 -4.07
N ALA A 17 -6.75 5.03 -5.00
CA ALA A 17 -5.42 4.55 -5.38
C ALA A 17 -4.62 5.66 -6.09
N VAL A 18 -5.28 6.45 -6.94
CA VAL A 18 -4.69 7.63 -7.56
C VAL A 18 -4.30 8.66 -6.50
N VAL A 19 -5.18 8.96 -5.55
CA VAL A 19 -4.91 9.90 -4.45
C VAL A 19 -3.74 9.42 -3.58
N ALA A 20 -3.73 8.14 -3.18
CA ALA A 20 -2.66 7.54 -2.39
C ALA A 20 -1.32 7.62 -3.13
N THR A 21 -1.32 7.36 -4.44
CA THR A 21 -0.12 7.49 -5.30
C THR A 21 0.38 8.94 -5.33
N ALA A 22 -0.52 9.91 -5.47
CA ALA A 22 -0.16 11.33 -5.42
C ALA A 22 0.43 11.75 -4.07
N ILE A 23 -0.14 11.27 -2.96
CA ILE A 23 0.37 11.51 -1.60
C ILE A 23 1.80 10.96 -1.45
N VAL A 24 2.03 9.72 -1.88
CA VAL A 24 3.36 9.08 -1.83
C VAL A 24 4.35 9.83 -2.72
N GLY A 25 3.94 10.23 -3.92
CA GLY A 25 4.76 11.02 -4.83
C GLY A 25 5.16 12.38 -4.25
N LEU A 26 4.22 13.09 -3.62
CA LEU A 26 4.48 14.36 -2.96
C LEU A 26 5.45 14.20 -1.77
N ALA A 27 5.25 13.19 -0.93
CA ALA A 27 6.18 12.85 0.16
C ALA A 27 7.60 12.59 -0.38
N ALA A 28 7.72 11.77 -1.43
CA ALA A 28 9.00 11.49 -2.06
C ALA A 28 9.70 12.75 -2.58
N VAL A 29 8.96 13.65 -3.22
CA VAL A 29 9.48 14.95 -3.72
C VAL A 29 9.96 15.84 -2.57
N LEU A 30 9.21 15.91 -1.47
CA LEU A 30 9.57 16.72 -0.30
C LEU A 30 10.82 16.17 0.42
N ALA A 31 10.97 14.86 0.49
CA ALA A 31 12.13 14.20 1.09
C ALA A 31 13.38 14.23 0.19
N LEU A 32 13.22 14.41 -1.13
CA LEU A 32 14.28 14.28 -2.12
C LEU A 32 15.49 15.20 -1.88
N PRO A 33 15.35 16.51 -1.57
CA PRO A 33 16.51 17.38 -1.36
C PRO A 33 17.37 16.94 -0.17
N SER A 34 16.73 16.52 0.92
CA SER A 34 17.41 16.00 2.11
C SER A 34 18.09 14.67 1.83
N PHE A 35 17.45 13.81 1.03
CA PHE A 35 18.04 12.55 0.57
C PHE A 35 19.29 12.79 -0.29
N VAL A 36 19.20 13.66 -1.29
CA VAL A 36 20.34 14.02 -2.15
C VAL A 36 21.48 14.60 -1.32
N ARG A 37 21.18 15.48 -0.35
CA ARG A 37 22.19 16.03 0.57
C ARG A 37 22.85 14.94 1.42
N SER A 38 22.05 14.01 1.95
CA SER A 38 22.55 12.89 2.75
C SER A 38 23.47 11.98 1.94
N VAL A 39 23.06 11.60 0.72
CA VAL A 39 23.86 10.80 -0.20
C VAL A 39 25.15 11.51 -0.60
N ARG A 40 25.11 12.82 -0.87
CA ARG A 40 26.32 13.60 -1.19
C ARG A 40 27.31 13.67 -0.03
N ARG A 41 26.84 13.65 1.22
CA ARG A 41 27.70 13.72 2.42
C ARG A 41 28.23 12.35 2.86
N GLN A 42 27.39 11.32 2.81
CA GLN A 42 27.68 10.00 3.40
C GLN A 42 27.97 8.91 2.35
N GLY A 43 27.78 9.21 1.06
CA GLY A 43 27.90 8.25 -0.04
C GLY A 43 26.68 7.35 -0.21
N TRP A 44 26.70 6.53 -1.27
CA TRP A 44 25.59 5.64 -1.64
C TRP A 44 25.52 4.35 -0.81
N GLY A 45 26.63 3.88 -0.24
CA GLY A 45 26.76 2.73 0.67
C GLY A 45 25.65 1.65 0.63
N ASP A 46 25.16 1.27 1.81
CA ASP A 46 24.14 0.22 1.99
C ASP A 46 22.78 0.55 1.35
N VAL A 47 22.49 1.84 1.16
CA VAL A 47 21.24 2.32 0.54
C VAL A 47 21.23 1.94 -0.93
N GLY A 48 22.36 2.11 -1.64
CA GLY A 48 22.50 1.81 -3.05
C GLY A 48 22.24 0.34 -3.36
N ARG A 49 22.84 -0.59 -2.60
CA ARG A 49 22.61 -2.02 -2.79
C ARG A 49 21.14 -2.38 -2.54
N SER A 50 20.54 -1.86 -1.47
CA SER A 50 19.13 -2.13 -1.14
C SER A 50 18.19 -1.56 -2.21
N LEU A 51 18.51 -0.37 -2.76
CA LEU A 51 17.75 0.27 -3.81
C LEU A 51 17.81 -0.52 -5.12
N VAL A 52 19.00 -0.93 -5.55
CA VAL A 52 19.18 -1.75 -6.77
C VAL A 52 18.37 -3.03 -6.67
N VAL A 53 18.41 -3.73 -5.52
CA VAL A 53 17.62 -4.95 -5.31
C VAL A 53 16.12 -4.65 -5.36
N ALA A 54 15.64 -3.61 -4.70
CA ALA A 54 14.21 -3.25 -4.70
C ALA A 54 13.72 -2.88 -6.11
N VAL A 55 14.51 -2.12 -6.87
CA VAL A 55 14.22 -1.77 -8.27
C VAL A 55 14.21 -3.00 -9.16
N ALA A 56 15.21 -3.87 -9.05
CA ALA A 56 15.27 -5.12 -9.81
C ALA A 56 14.04 -6.00 -9.53
N LEU A 57 13.69 -6.20 -8.25
CA LEU A 57 12.48 -6.93 -7.86
C LEU A 57 11.22 -6.29 -8.43
N THR A 58 11.14 -4.95 -8.47
CA THR A 58 9.99 -4.22 -9.02
C THR A 58 9.86 -4.47 -10.52
N VAL A 59 10.97 -4.40 -11.27
CA VAL A 59 10.99 -4.66 -12.72
C VAL A 59 10.59 -6.11 -13.02
N VAL A 60 11.16 -7.08 -12.30
CA VAL A 60 10.81 -8.50 -12.45
C VAL A 60 9.34 -8.72 -12.07
N GLY A 61 8.85 -8.07 -11.01
CA GLY A 61 7.45 -8.10 -10.58
C GLY A 61 6.49 -7.58 -11.63
N ALA A 62 6.81 -6.43 -12.21
CA ALA A 62 6.03 -5.83 -13.27
C ALA A 62 5.99 -6.74 -14.51
N ALA A 63 7.15 -7.25 -14.95
CA ALA A 63 7.23 -8.16 -16.09
C ALA A 63 6.44 -9.46 -15.86
N ALA A 64 6.56 -10.07 -14.67
CA ALA A 64 5.81 -11.25 -14.29
C ALA A 64 4.30 -10.97 -14.25
N GLY A 65 3.89 -9.81 -13.71
CA GLY A 65 2.50 -9.36 -13.69
C GLY A 65 1.92 -9.20 -15.09
N THR A 66 2.62 -8.47 -15.98
CA THR A 66 2.22 -8.31 -17.39
C THR A 66 2.13 -9.65 -18.10
N GLY A 67 3.10 -10.54 -17.90
CA GLY A 67 3.09 -11.89 -18.46
C GLY A 67 1.90 -12.72 -17.98
N LEU A 68 1.60 -12.68 -16.68
CA LEU A 68 0.47 -13.38 -16.09
C LEU A 68 -0.87 -12.85 -16.61
N VAL A 69 -1.01 -11.53 -16.76
CA VAL A 69 -2.22 -10.89 -17.34
C VAL A 69 -2.39 -11.28 -18.81
N ALA A 70 -1.32 -11.21 -19.60
CA ALA A 70 -1.35 -11.64 -21.00
C ALA A 70 -1.69 -13.13 -21.13
N TRP A 71 -1.20 -13.97 -20.21
CA TRP A 71 -1.58 -15.38 -20.14
C TRP A 71 -3.03 -15.58 -19.73
N ALA A 72 -3.53 -14.82 -18.76
CA ALA A 72 -4.92 -14.88 -18.30
C ALA A 72 -5.92 -14.62 -19.44
N HIS A 73 -5.59 -13.74 -20.38
CA HIS A 73 -6.43 -13.48 -21.57
C HIS A 73 -6.50 -14.64 -22.57
N ARG A 74 -5.62 -15.65 -22.45
CA ARG A 74 -5.56 -16.81 -23.36
C ARG A 74 -6.18 -18.08 -22.77
N ILE A 75 -6.67 -18.03 -21.53
CA ILE A 75 -7.25 -19.19 -20.83
C ILE A 75 -8.70 -18.93 -20.46
N SER A 76 -9.49 -20.00 -20.27
CA SER A 76 -10.91 -19.88 -19.92
C SER A 76 -11.12 -19.42 -18.47
N ASP A 77 -12.32 -18.92 -18.17
CA ASP A 77 -12.72 -18.51 -16.80
C ASP A 77 -12.53 -19.63 -15.79
N ALA A 78 -12.92 -20.85 -16.15
CA ALA A 78 -12.74 -22.03 -15.30
C ALA A 78 -11.26 -22.31 -15.01
N GLN A 79 -10.37 -22.12 -15.99
CA GLN A 79 -8.93 -22.28 -15.79
C GLN A 79 -8.34 -21.19 -14.89
N ARG A 80 -8.82 -19.94 -15.00
CA ARG A 80 -8.40 -18.81 -14.14
C ARG A 80 -8.81 -19.01 -12.69
N ASN A 81 -9.97 -19.62 -12.47
CA ASN A 81 -10.58 -19.77 -11.15
C ASN A 81 -10.19 -21.09 -10.44
N GLY A 82 -8.95 -21.55 -10.64
CA GLY A 82 -8.40 -22.74 -9.97
C GLY A 82 -8.39 -24.02 -10.81
N GLY A 83 -8.99 -24.01 -12.00
CA GLY A 83 -8.95 -25.16 -12.92
C GLY A 83 -7.59 -25.37 -13.62
N ASN A 84 -6.63 -24.47 -13.45
CA ASN A 84 -5.28 -24.59 -14.00
C ASN A 84 -4.21 -24.39 -12.92
N GLY A 85 -3.61 -25.49 -12.45
CA GLY A 85 -2.57 -25.46 -11.41
C GLY A 85 -1.32 -24.65 -11.79
N THR A 86 -0.96 -24.60 -13.08
CA THR A 86 0.19 -23.80 -13.53
C THR A 86 -0.08 -22.30 -13.45
N TYR A 87 -1.31 -21.87 -13.75
CA TYR A 87 -1.74 -20.48 -13.58
C TYR A 87 -1.77 -20.07 -12.09
N VAL A 88 -2.27 -20.96 -11.22
CA VAL A 88 -2.26 -20.75 -9.77
C VAL A 88 -0.83 -20.63 -9.24
N ALA A 89 0.09 -21.51 -9.67
CA ALA A 89 1.51 -21.41 -9.31
C ALA A 89 2.13 -20.08 -9.76
N GLY A 90 1.84 -19.63 -10.98
CA GLY A 90 2.27 -18.32 -11.48
C GLY A 90 1.75 -17.15 -10.63
N ALA A 91 0.48 -17.20 -10.22
CA ALA A 91 -0.10 -16.20 -9.33
C ALA A 91 0.55 -16.20 -7.93
N LEU A 92 0.89 -17.37 -7.38
CA LEU A 92 1.62 -17.48 -6.10
C LEU A 92 3.03 -16.90 -6.20
N VAL A 93 3.75 -17.17 -7.29
CA VAL A 93 5.08 -16.58 -7.54
C VAL A 93 4.97 -15.05 -7.61
N LEU A 94 3.97 -14.52 -8.32
CA LEU A 94 3.73 -13.08 -8.38
C LEU A 94 3.41 -12.47 -7.01
N ALA A 95 2.62 -13.17 -6.19
CA ALA A 95 2.32 -12.74 -4.82
C ALA A 95 3.59 -12.67 -3.95
N LEU A 96 4.43 -13.71 -3.99
CA LEU A 96 5.72 -13.73 -3.27
C LEU A 96 6.64 -12.60 -3.74
N LEU A 97 6.69 -12.37 -5.04
CA LEU A 97 7.48 -11.29 -5.62
C LEU A 97 6.98 -9.92 -5.19
N THR A 98 5.67 -9.74 -5.10
CA THR A 98 5.05 -8.51 -4.56
C THR A 98 5.45 -8.29 -3.11
N VAL A 99 5.42 -9.33 -2.27
CA VAL A 99 5.91 -9.26 -0.88
C VAL A 99 7.39 -8.88 -0.83
N ALA A 100 8.22 -9.48 -1.67
CA ALA A 100 9.64 -9.17 -1.76
C ALA A 100 9.90 -7.71 -2.19
N VAL A 101 9.12 -7.19 -3.15
CA VAL A 101 9.16 -5.79 -3.57
C VAL A 101 8.83 -4.86 -2.40
N LEU A 102 7.72 -5.12 -1.69
CA LEU A 102 7.32 -4.31 -0.54
C LEU A 102 8.35 -4.34 0.59
N ALA A 103 8.92 -5.51 0.90
CA ALA A 103 9.99 -5.66 1.88
C ALA A 103 11.26 -4.91 1.46
N GLY A 104 11.63 -5.00 0.17
CA GLY A 104 12.76 -4.29 -0.41
C GLY A 104 12.61 -2.77 -0.28
N TRP A 105 11.47 -2.22 -0.69
CA TRP A 105 11.19 -0.79 -0.58
C TRP A 105 11.09 -0.32 0.87
N THR A 106 10.52 -1.14 1.76
CA THR A 106 10.49 -0.84 3.19
C THR A 106 11.89 -0.77 3.78
N ARG A 107 12.78 -1.71 3.41
CA ARG A 107 14.19 -1.67 3.81
C ARG A 107 14.89 -0.41 3.30
N VAL A 108 14.69 -0.05 2.02
CA VAL A 108 15.23 1.19 1.43
C VAL A 108 14.75 2.41 2.21
N ALA A 109 13.45 2.51 2.48
CA ALA A 109 12.86 3.62 3.24
C ALA A 109 13.42 3.70 4.66
N VAL A 110 13.52 2.58 5.39
CA VAL A 110 14.09 2.56 6.75
C VAL A 110 15.57 2.98 6.73
N CYS A 111 16.36 2.48 5.78
CA CYS A 111 17.76 2.88 5.63
C CYS A 111 17.91 4.36 5.28
N ALA A 112 17.05 4.89 4.41
CA ALA A 112 17.03 6.29 4.03
C ALA A 112 16.66 7.18 5.22
N VAL A 113 15.53 6.90 5.88
CA VAL A 113 15.03 7.69 7.03
C VAL A 113 16.04 7.76 8.17
N ARG A 114 16.77 6.69 8.47
CA ARG A 114 17.83 6.68 9.49
C ARG A 114 18.99 7.65 9.20
N ARG A 115 19.13 8.12 7.96
CA ARG A 115 20.20 9.02 7.51
C ARG A 115 19.69 10.40 7.10
N LEU A 116 18.38 10.65 7.19
CA LEU A 116 17.76 11.89 6.76
C LEU A 116 17.64 12.87 7.94
N ASP A 117 18.36 13.98 7.85
CA ASP A 117 18.10 15.16 8.68
C ASP A 117 17.00 15.99 8.03
N LEU A 118 15.75 15.73 8.41
CA LEU A 118 14.60 16.49 7.93
C LEU A 118 14.38 17.74 8.78
N PRO A 119 14.16 18.92 8.17
CA PRO A 119 13.74 20.09 8.91
C PRO A 119 12.35 19.86 9.52
N SER A 120 12.08 20.49 10.66
CA SER A 120 10.83 20.31 11.43
C SER A 120 9.57 20.70 10.65
N SER A 121 9.69 21.57 9.65
CA SER A 121 8.59 21.94 8.74
C SER A 121 8.23 20.79 7.80
N VAL A 122 9.21 20.18 7.13
CA VAL A 122 8.99 19.04 6.22
C VAL A 122 8.48 17.83 7.01
N LEU A 123 9.04 17.56 8.19
CA LEU A 123 8.57 16.45 9.03
C LEU A 123 7.08 16.60 9.39
N ARG A 124 6.60 17.82 9.66
CA ARG A 124 5.18 18.07 9.94
C ARG A 124 4.29 17.76 8.73
N VAL A 125 4.72 18.13 7.52
CA VAL A 125 4.00 17.82 6.28
C VAL A 125 3.98 16.32 6.03
N GLU A 126 5.11 15.63 6.19
CA GLU A 126 5.22 14.17 6.06
C GLU A 126 4.28 13.42 7.01
N VAL A 127 4.17 13.87 8.26
CA VAL A 127 3.21 13.29 9.22
C VAL A 127 1.76 13.49 8.76
N GLY A 128 1.44 14.65 8.20
CA GLY A 128 0.12 14.90 7.60
C GLY A 128 -0.16 14.02 6.38
N LEU A 129 0.81 13.86 5.48
CA LEU A 129 0.72 12.98 4.32
C LEU A 129 0.57 11.51 4.73
N ALA A 130 1.31 11.05 5.74
CA ALA A 130 1.19 9.70 6.28
C ALA A 130 -0.19 9.45 6.90
N ALA A 131 -0.75 10.43 7.61
CA ALA A 131 -2.12 10.35 8.14
C ALA A 131 -3.17 10.31 7.01
N GLY A 132 -3.00 11.14 5.97
CA GLY A 132 -3.84 11.13 4.77
C GLY A 132 -3.81 9.80 4.03
N LEU A 133 -2.61 9.23 3.83
CA LEU A 133 -2.42 7.91 3.23
C LEU A 133 -3.10 6.80 4.05
N THR A 134 -2.95 6.86 5.38
CA THR A 134 -3.61 5.92 6.30
C THR A 134 -5.13 6.00 6.18
N ALA A 135 -5.69 7.22 6.10
CA ALA A 135 -7.12 7.41 5.89
C ALA A 135 -7.57 6.85 4.54
N ALA A 136 -6.80 7.07 3.47
CA ALA A 136 -7.08 6.51 2.15
C ALA A 136 -7.07 4.97 2.17
N MET A 137 -6.10 4.33 2.84
CA MET A 137 -6.06 2.88 3.03
C MET A 137 -7.30 2.36 3.78
N GLY A 138 -7.73 3.06 4.83
CA GLY A 138 -8.95 2.73 5.57
C GLY A 138 -10.20 2.80 4.68
N LEU A 139 -10.32 3.85 3.87
CA LEU A 139 -11.42 3.99 2.92
C LEU A 139 -11.38 2.91 1.83
N MET A 140 -10.21 2.56 1.30
CA MET A 140 -10.06 1.45 0.34
C MET A 140 -10.52 0.12 0.94
N LEU A 141 -10.16 -0.17 2.19
CA LEU A 141 -10.58 -1.38 2.89
C LEU A 141 -12.11 -1.43 3.05
N ILE A 142 -12.72 -0.31 3.44
CA ILE A 142 -14.19 -0.21 3.56
C ILE A 142 -14.86 -0.43 2.20
N SER A 143 -14.41 0.28 1.17
CA SER A 143 -14.96 0.17 -0.19
C SER A 143 -14.81 -1.25 -0.75
N THR A 144 -13.64 -1.88 -0.56
CA THR A 144 -13.39 -3.27 -0.98
C THR A 144 -14.33 -4.24 -0.25
N THR A 145 -14.51 -4.06 1.06
CA THR A 145 -15.43 -4.88 1.86
C THR A 145 -16.87 -4.74 1.40
N LEU A 146 -17.34 -3.50 1.14
CA LEU A 146 -18.68 -3.25 0.62
C LEU A 146 -18.89 -3.86 -0.76
N TRP A 147 -17.90 -3.75 -1.63
CA TRP A 147 -17.92 -4.38 -2.96
C TRP A 147 -18.04 -5.90 -2.82
N TRP A 148 -17.22 -6.54 -1.98
CA TRP A 148 -17.27 -7.97 -1.72
C TRP A 148 -18.60 -8.44 -1.13
N VAL A 149 -19.11 -7.79 -0.09
CA VAL A 149 -20.41 -8.13 0.52
C VAL A 149 -21.53 -8.04 -0.51
N THR A 150 -21.47 -7.02 -1.37
CA THR A 150 -22.44 -6.85 -2.46
C THR A 150 -22.34 -7.98 -3.48
N LEU A 151 -21.12 -8.38 -3.85
CA LEU A 151 -20.85 -9.45 -4.79
C LEU A 151 -21.26 -10.82 -4.23
N ALA A 152 -20.90 -11.11 -2.98
CA ALA A 152 -21.26 -12.34 -2.28
C ALA A 152 -22.78 -12.55 -2.20
N ARG A 153 -23.55 -11.47 -2.00
CA ARG A 153 -25.02 -11.54 -1.95
C ARG A 153 -25.68 -11.78 -3.29
N ARG A 154 -25.04 -11.44 -4.42
CA ARG A 154 -25.67 -11.50 -5.75
C ARG A 154 -25.11 -12.54 -6.69
N ALA A 155 -23.83 -12.81 -6.57
CA ALA A 155 -23.11 -13.77 -7.39
C ALA A 155 -22.15 -14.57 -6.49
N PRO A 156 -22.65 -15.31 -5.49
CA PRO A 156 -21.79 -16.15 -4.65
C PRO A 156 -21.05 -17.21 -5.48
N TRP A 157 -21.61 -17.63 -6.61
CA TRP A 157 -20.96 -18.50 -7.60
C TRP A 157 -19.68 -17.87 -8.18
N PHE A 158 -19.66 -16.55 -8.38
CA PHE A 158 -18.50 -15.84 -8.91
C PHE A 158 -17.31 -15.92 -7.94
N LEU A 159 -17.57 -15.77 -6.65
CA LEU A 159 -16.55 -15.88 -5.60
C LEU A 159 -16.03 -17.31 -5.43
N ALA A 160 -16.83 -18.31 -5.75
CA ALA A 160 -16.43 -19.71 -5.75
C ALA A 160 -15.74 -20.15 -7.05
N GLY A 161 -15.68 -19.29 -8.06
CA GLY A 161 -15.16 -19.67 -9.38
C GLY A 161 -16.04 -20.68 -10.13
N SER A 162 -17.30 -20.84 -9.71
CA SER A 162 -18.24 -21.78 -10.31
C SER A 162 -19.02 -21.13 -11.46
N LEU A 163 -19.70 -21.97 -12.25
CA LEU A 163 -20.54 -21.51 -13.36
C LEU A 163 -21.67 -20.58 -12.85
N PRO A 164 -22.13 -19.62 -13.66
CA PRO A 164 -23.25 -18.76 -13.30
C PRO A 164 -24.47 -19.54 -12.80
N GLY A 165 -24.95 -19.21 -11.60
CA GLY A 165 -26.09 -19.88 -10.96
C GLY A 165 -25.76 -21.18 -10.20
N GLY A 166 -24.51 -21.62 -10.20
CA GLY A 166 -24.06 -22.79 -9.43
C GLY A 166 -23.98 -22.56 -7.92
N ALA A 167 -23.65 -23.63 -7.18
CA ALA A 167 -23.33 -23.52 -5.76
C ALA A 167 -22.12 -22.57 -5.58
N GLY A 168 -22.24 -21.65 -4.63
CA GLY A 168 -21.23 -20.63 -4.34
C GLY A 168 -20.91 -20.56 -2.86
N SER A 169 -19.76 -19.99 -2.53
CA SER A 169 -19.40 -19.64 -1.16
C SER A 169 -19.41 -18.12 -1.05
N PRO A 170 -20.17 -17.53 -0.10
CA PRO A 170 -20.15 -16.09 0.12
C PRO A 170 -18.82 -15.60 0.73
N ALA A 171 -17.98 -16.52 1.22
CA ALA A 171 -16.73 -16.20 1.89
C ALA A 171 -15.63 -17.22 1.53
N PRO A 172 -15.11 -17.20 0.29
CA PRO A 172 -13.96 -18.02 -0.07
C PRO A 172 -12.74 -17.63 0.78
N TRP A 173 -11.94 -18.61 1.20
CA TRP A 173 -10.84 -18.40 2.13
C TRP A 173 -9.78 -17.41 1.61
N GLN A 174 -9.62 -17.31 0.29
CA GLN A 174 -8.70 -16.36 -0.35
C GLN A 174 -9.09 -14.91 -0.07
N LEU A 175 -10.40 -14.60 -0.04
CA LEU A 175 -10.89 -13.25 0.29
C LEU A 175 -10.75 -12.96 1.78
N ILE A 176 -10.98 -13.96 2.63
CA ILE A 176 -10.75 -13.83 4.07
C ILE A 176 -9.28 -13.52 4.34
N LEU A 177 -8.37 -14.24 3.69
CA LEU A 177 -6.94 -14.02 3.83
C LEU A 177 -6.52 -12.65 3.31
N SER A 178 -6.93 -12.27 2.11
CA SER A 178 -6.55 -10.97 1.52
C SER A 178 -7.18 -9.79 2.29
N GLY A 179 -8.45 -9.89 2.68
CA GLY A 179 -9.12 -8.91 3.53
C GLY A 179 -8.47 -8.76 4.89
N GLY A 180 -8.09 -9.89 5.52
CA GLY A 180 -7.36 -9.90 6.78
C GLY A 180 -5.99 -9.24 6.66
N LEU A 181 -5.23 -9.52 5.59
CA LEU A 181 -3.95 -8.88 5.32
C LEU A 181 -4.09 -7.37 5.07
N MET A 182 -5.10 -6.94 4.30
CA MET A 182 -5.40 -5.53 4.08
C MET A 182 -5.76 -4.83 5.41
N ALA A 183 -6.56 -5.46 6.26
CA ALA A 183 -6.91 -4.94 7.57
C ALA A 183 -5.67 -4.81 8.48
N ALA A 184 -4.82 -5.84 8.53
CA ALA A 184 -3.58 -5.80 9.30
C ALA A 184 -2.63 -4.68 8.82
N ALA A 185 -2.47 -4.52 7.50
CA ALA A 185 -1.67 -3.44 6.92
C ALA A 185 -2.20 -2.05 7.29
N THR A 186 -3.52 -1.86 7.22
CA THR A 186 -4.18 -0.60 7.62
C THR A 186 -4.01 -0.33 9.12
N LEU A 187 -4.09 -1.35 9.97
CA LEU A 187 -3.84 -1.20 11.41
C LEU A 187 -2.39 -0.79 11.70
N VAL A 188 -1.41 -1.40 11.03
CA VAL A 188 0.01 -1.02 11.16
C VAL A 188 0.22 0.43 10.72
N ALA A 189 -0.38 0.84 9.60
CA ALA A 189 -0.34 2.23 9.13
C ALA A 189 -0.95 3.20 10.15
N LEU A 190 -2.11 2.85 10.72
CA LEU A 190 -2.79 3.64 11.74
C LEU A 190 -1.96 3.81 13.00
N ILE A 191 -1.37 2.73 13.52
CA ILE A 191 -0.47 2.78 14.68
C ILE A 191 0.72 3.70 14.38
N GLY A 192 1.32 3.58 13.18
CA GLY A 192 2.41 4.45 12.73
C GLY A 192 2.01 5.92 12.69
N ALA A 193 0.88 6.25 12.07
CA ALA A 193 0.36 7.61 11.97
C ALA A 193 0.04 8.21 13.34
N CYS A 194 -0.62 7.45 14.23
CA CYS A 194 -0.92 7.89 15.59
C CYS A 194 0.34 8.21 16.40
N ARG A 195 1.37 7.36 16.30
CA ARG A 195 2.66 7.59 16.95
C ARG A 195 3.35 8.84 16.40
N ALA A 196 3.34 9.04 15.09
CA ALA A 196 3.95 10.18 14.44
C ALA A 196 3.24 11.51 14.81
N LEU A 197 1.91 11.51 14.83
CA LEU A 197 1.10 12.65 15.28
C LEU A 197 1.34 12.97 16.76
N ALA A 198 1.41 11.96 17.62
CA ALA A 198 1.69 12.14 19.04
C ALA A 198 3.09 12.73 19.28
N ALA A 199 4.10 12.30 18.51
CA ALA A 199 5.45 12.86 18.56
C ALA A 199 5.48 14.33 18.11
N GLY A 200 4.78 14.66 17.01
CA GLY A 200 4.70 16.04 16.51
C GLY A 200 4.07 17.02 17.50
N ARG A 201 3.04 16.59 18.26
CA ARG A 201 2.40 17.42 19.30
C ARG A 201 3.33 17.74 20.48
N ARG A 202 4.27 16.85 20.80
CA ARG A 202 5.24 17.09 21.89
C ARG A 202 6.22 18.20 21.50
N LEU A 203 6.77 18.14 20.28
CA LEU A 203 7.70 19.15 19.77
C LEU A 203 7.11 20.57 19.72
N GLY A 204 5.83 20.69 19.36
CA GLY A 204 5.15 21.99 19.31
C GLY A 204 4.91 22.62 20.69
N ARG A 205 4.79 21.82 21.75
CA ARG A 205 4.55 22.32 23.12
C ARG A 205 5.83 22.91 23.74
N ASP A 206 6.99 22.35 23.41
CA ASP A 206 8.26 22.77 23.99
C ASP A 206 8.77 24.09 23.40
N HIS A 207 8.48 24.38 22.12
CA HIS A 207 8.82 25.67 21.50
C HIS A 207 8.00 26.85 22.06
N GLY A 208 6.84 26.59 22.68
CA GLY A 208 6.03 27.62 23.33
C GLY A 208 6.45 27.95 24.78
N ARG A 209 7.49 27.27 25.29
CA ARG A 209 7.96 27.38 26.69
C ARG A 209 9.38 27.93 26.81
N GLU A 210 9.94 28.55 25.77
CA GLU A 210 11.20 29.29 25.98
C GLU A 210 10.98 30.32 27.08
N PRO A 211 11.69 30.19 28.23
CA PRO A 211 11.57 31.14 29.31
C PRO A 211 11.99 32.49 28.76
N ILE A 212 11.12 33.49 28.89
CA ILE A 212 11.53 34.88 28.71
C ILE A 212 12.65 35.10 29.72
N ALA A 213 13.89 35.13 29.23
CA ALA A 213 15.04 35.43 30.07
C ALA A 213 14.78 36.80 30.71
N PRO A 214 14.88 36.93 32.04
CA PRO A 214 14.68 38.22 32.68
C PRO A 214 15.70 39.20 32.10
N SER A 215 15.21 40.25 31.45
CA SER A 215 16.03 41.38 31.01
C SER A 215 16.57 42.08 32.26
N VAL A 216 17.88 41.98 32.49
CA VAL A 216 18.61 42.71 33.52
C VAL A 216 18.98 44.09 32.98
#